data_AF-A0A317YLW5-F1
#
_entry.id   AF-A0A317YLW5-F1
#
_cell.length_a   1.000
_cell.length_b   1.000
_cell.length_c   1.000
_cell.angle_alpha   90.00
_cell.angle_beta   90.00
_cell.angle_gamma   90.00
#
_symmetry.space_group_name_H-M   'P 1'
#
loop_
_entity.id
_entity.type
_entity.pdbx_description
1 polymer ?
#
loop_
_entity_poly.entity_id
_entity_poly.type
_entity_poly.pdbx_seq_one_letter_code
_entity_poly.pdbx_strand_id
1 'polypeptide(L)' 'QILKEIISRLTFLNNVGLEYLTPNRASGTLSGGEAQRIRLATRIGSRLTGVLYVLDEPSIGLHQRDN' A
#
# COMPACT_ATOMS: atom_id res chain seq x y z
N GLN A 1 14.84 -7.22 16.21
CA GLN A 1 14.82 -7.61 14.79
C GLN A 1 13.41 -7.46 14.19
N ILE A 2 12.36 -7.99 14.83
CA ILE A 2 10.95 -7.90 14.38
C ILE A 2 10.39 -6.47 14.38
N LEU A 3 10.65 -5.67 15.42
CA LEU A 3 10.12 -4.31 15.53
C LEU A 3 10.50 -3.41 14.33
N LYS A 4 11.75 -3.55 13.84
CA LYS A 4 12.22 -2.82 12.65
C LYS A 4 11.43 -3.20 11.40
N GLU A 5 11.06 -4.46 11.26
CA GLU A 5 10.31 -4.94 10.11
C GLU A 5 8.84 -4.49 10.15
N ILE A 6 8.23 -4.51 11.34
CA ILE A 6 6.88 -3.96 11.55
C ILE A 6 6.85 -2.47 11.19
N ILE A 7 7.79 -1.68 11.73
CA ILE A 7 7.90 -0.25 11.43
C ILE A 7 8.08 -0.03 9.94
N SER A 8 8.97 -0.78 9.28
CA SER A 8 9.18 -0.67 7.83
C SER A 8 7.91 -0.94 7.03
N ARG A 9 7.12 -1.97 7.39
CA ARG A 9 5.86 -2.30 6.70
C ARG A 9 4.80 -1.20 6.90
N LEU A 10 4.70 -0.65 8.11
CA LEU A 10 3.81 0.47 8.40
C LEU A 10 4.22 1.74 7.63
N THR A 11 5.53 2.01 7.53
CA THR A 11 6.04 3.12 6.71
C THR A 11 5.64 2.97 5.24
N PHE A 12 5.67 1.77 4.66
CA PHE A 12 5.23 1.58 3.29
C PHE A 12 3.74 1.86 3.10
N LEU A 13 2.88 1.50 4.06
CA LEU A 13 1.45 1.82 4.02
C LEU A 13 1.22 3.34 4.08
N ASN A 14 1.98 4.06 4.91
CA ASN A 14 1.92 5.52 4.98
C ASN A 14 2.38 6.17 3.66
N ASN A 15 3.47 5.67 3.06
CA ASN A 15 3.98 6.21 1.80
C ASN A 15 3.01 6.05 0.61
N VAL A 16 2.02 5.16 0.70
CA VAL A 16 0.97 4.98 -0.30
C VAL A 16 -0.38 5.59 0.12
N GLY A 17 -0.39 6.46 1.13
CA GLY A 17 -1.60 7.19 1.55
C GLY A 17 -2.67 6.28 2.18
N LEU A 18 -2.27 5.30 3.00
CA LEU A 18 -3.18 4.37 3.68
C LEU A 18 -3.07 4.44 5.22
N GLU A 19 -2.48 5.50 5.75
CA GLU A 19 -2.31 5.74 7.19
C GLU A 19 -3.62 5.87 7.96
N TYR A 20 -4.72 6.18 7.27
CA TYR A 20 -6.06 6.24 7.86
C TYR A 20 -6.70 4.85 8.05
N LEU A 21 -6.10 3.78 7.50
CA LEU A 21 -6.59 2.42 7.66
C LEU A 21 -6.14 1.83 9.00
N THR A 22 -7.05 1.12 9.66
CA THR A 22 -6.72 0.31 10.82
C THR A 22 -6.37 -1.13 10.39
N PRO A 23 -5.40 -1.80 11.04
CA PRO A 23 -5.03 -3.18 10.71
C PRO A 23 -6.18 -4.20 10.85
N ASN A 24 -7.22 -3.86 11.63
CA ASN A 24 -8.39 -4.71 11.85
C ASN A 24 -9.50 -4.53 10.79
N ARG A 25 -9.31 -3.66 9.78
CA ARG A 25 -10.31 -3.45 8.73
C ARG A 25 -10.40 -4.70 7.85
N ALA A 26 -11.62 -5.21 7.68
CA ALA A 26 -11.87 -6.38 6.85
C ALA A 26 -11.54 -6.09 5.38
N SER A 27 -10.74 -6.96 4.74
CA SER A 27 -10.26 -6.76 3.37
C SER A 27 -11.38 -6.63 2.34
N GLY A 28 -12.53 -7.26 2.56
CA GLY A 28 -13.69 -7.16 1.66
C GLY A 28 -14.38 -5.77 1.66
N THR A 29 -14.01 -4.89 2.59
CA THR A 29 -14.55 -3.51 2.70
C THR A 29 -13.61 -2.45 2.11
N LEU A 30 -12.48 -2.87 1.56
CA LEU A 30 -11.55 -1.96 0.91
C LEU A 30 -12.07 -1.55 -0.46
N SER A 31 -11.87 -0.29 -0.83
CA SER A 31 -12.07 0.15 -2.21
C SER A 31 -11.06 -0.52 -3.14
N GLY A 32 -11.34 -0.51 -4.44
CA GLY A 32 -10.40 -1.01 -5.44
C GLY A 32 -9.02 -0.34 -5.36
N GLY A 33 -9.00 1.00 -5.21
CA GLY A 33 -7.78 1.78 -5.04
C GLY A 33 -7.02 1.46 -3.75
N GLU A 34 -7.72 1.26 -2.63
CA GLU A 34 -7.11 0.84 -1.36
C GLU A 34 -6.43 -0.53 -1.52
N ALA A 35 -7.12 -1.51 -2.10
CA ALA A 35 -6.58 -2.85 -2.34
C ALA A 35 -5.35 -2.82 -3.27
N GLN A 36 -5.37 -1.96 -4.29
CA GLN A 36 -4.25 -1.77 -5.21
C GLN A 36 -3.02 -1.17 -4.51
N ARG A 37 -3.21 -0.12 -3.70
CA ARG A 37 -2.12 0.52 -2.94
C ARG A 37 -1.53 -0.42 -1.87
N ILE A 38 -2.35 -1.25 -1.20
CA ILE A 38 -1.83 -2.31 -0.29
C ILE A 38 -0.93 -3.29 -1.05
N ARG A 39 -1.34 -3.73 -2.24
CA ARG A 39 -0.54 -4.63 -3.09
C ARG A 39 0.78 -3.97 -3.48
N LEU A 40 0.74 -2.70 -3.88
CA LEU A 40 1.93 -1.92 -4.22
C LEU A 40 2.91 -1.80 -3.04
N ALA A 41 2.43 -1.38 -1.86
CA ALA A 41 3.24 -1.26 -0.65
C ALA A 41 3.92 -2.59 -0.25
N THR A 42 3.17 -3.70 -0.35
CA THR A 42 3.70 -5.04 -0.05
C THR A 42 4.81 -5.45 -1.01
N ARG A 43 4.67 -5.11 -2.31
CA ARG A 43 5.67 -5.44 -3.33
C ARG A 43 6.94 -4.61 -3.18
N ILE A 44 6.82 -3.31 -2.94
CA ILE A 44 7.96 -2.43 -2.67
C ILE A 44 8.73 -2.92 -1.43
N GLY A 45 8.02 -3.34 -0.38
CA GLY A 45 8.63 -3.88 0.84
C GLY A 45 9.32 -5.24 0.68
N SER A 46 8.99 -6.00 -0.38
CA SER A 46 9.54 -7.35 -0.61
C SER A 46 10.97 -7.38 -1.17
N ARG A 47 11.57 -6.21 -1.43
CA ARG A 47 12.93 -6.04 -2.00
C ARG A 47 13.19 -6.86 -3.27
N LEU A 48 12.14 -7.19 -4.02
CA LEU A 48 12.30 -7.83 -5.33
C LEU A 48 12.98 -6.83 -6.27
N THR A 49 14.15 -7.20 -6.78
CA THR A 49 14.93 -6.42 -7.76
C THR A 49 14.80 -7.04 -9.16
N GLY A 50 15.00 -6.23 -10.20
CA GLY A 50 14.93 -6.71 -11.59
C GLY A 50 13.53 -7.02 -12.10
N VAL A 51 12.49 -6.46 -11.48
CA VAL A 51 11.07 -6.64 -11.87
C VAL A 51 10.49 -5.34 -12.41
N LEU A 52 9.67 -5.47 -13.47
CA LEU A 52 8.82 -4.41 -14.00
C LEU A 52 7.41 -4.57 -13.43
N TYR A 53 6.93 -3.54 -12.72
CA TYR A 53 5.55 -3.48 -12.27
C TYR A 53 4.70 -2.74 -13.30
N VAL A 54 3.69 -3.42 -13.84
CA VAL A 54 2.65 -2.79 -14.69
C VAL A 54 1.43 -2.56 -13.82
N LEU A 55 1.00 -1.30 -13.76
CA LEU A 55 -0.17 -0.85 -12.99
C LEU A 55 -1.22 -0.36 -13.97
N ASP A 56 -2.42 -0.91 -13.88
CA ASP A 56 -3.57 -0.40 -14.62
C ASP A 56 -4.28 0.65 -13.76
N GLU A 57 -4.47 1.85 -14.31
CA GLU A 57 -5.01 3.07 -13.68
C GLU A 57 -4.73 3.24 -12.16
N PRO A 58 -3.47 3.53 -11.74
CA PRO A 58 -3.11 3.61 -10.32
C PRO A 58 -3.77 4.76 -9.54
N SER A 59 -4.42 5.70 -10.23
CA SER A 59 -5.07 6.86 -9.65
C SER A 59 -6.55 6.65 -9.28
N ILE A 60 -7.17 5.53 -9.65
CA ILE A 60 -8.58 5.26 -9.32
C ILE A 60 -8.78 5.28 -7.80
N GLY A 61 -9.67 6.16 -7.32
CA GLY A 61 -10.04 6.25 -5.91
C GLY A 61 -9.03 6.99 -5.01
N LEU A 62 -8.08 7.74 -5.58
CA LEU A 62 -7.36 8.79 -4.85
C LEU A 62 -8.21 10.07 -4.81
N HIS A 63 -8.25 10.74 -3.64
CA HIS A 63 -8.86 12.06 -3.55
C HIS A 63 -7.94 13.07 -4.27
N GLN A 64 -8.49 14.14 -4.87
CA GLN A 64 -7.69 15.19 -5.54
C GLN A 64 -6.67 15.91 -4.63
N ARG A 65 -6.68 15.65 -3.31
CA ARG A 65 -5.70 16.18 -2.35
C ARG A 65 -4.47 15.28 -2.19
N ASP A 66 -4.55 14.04 -2.67
CA ASP A 66 -3.52 13.01 -2.52
C ASP A 66 -2.72 12.77 -3.81
N ASN A 67 -2.96 13.60 -4.84
CA ASN A 67 -2.07 13.79 -6.01
C ASN A 67 -1.04 14.87 -5.70
#